data_AF-A0A820SF51-F1
#
_entry.id   AF-A0A820SF51-F1
#
_cell.length_a   1.000
_cell.length_b   1.000
_cell.length_c   1.000
_cell.angle_alpha   90.00
_cell.angle_beta   90.00
_cell.angle_gamma   90.00
#
_symmetry.space_group_name_H-M   'P 1'
#
loop_
_entity.id
_entity.type
_entity.pdbx_description
1 polymer ?
#
loop_
_entity_poly.entity_id
_entity_poly.type
_entity_poly.pdbx_seq_one_letter_code
_entity_poly.pdbx_strand_id
1 'polypeptide(L)'
;MAKSVNTNSIEKSFDIIERKAVNPVGRLGSLYDSFRDIITHQTSQKCQKQLLKSSESVQCKIINGSVDSSFNVLECIGIEPELRLSLLLNLTKRSGIAEVLNCPHRIDQYTRFLYYSWTYGKQQFLENEAWILENMAIWNALLNATHMITSISFGIHAVIVFQLPREDTITNKIDRILEKIRDQLLREEKSMLTLTCEDDALLVTDSIEQNLLQLRNLLRFAGTSLDEHIPNLLNVHFFEKLKKAYTQWFSLRSIYMNKIQQFSKLVIDARSDLEKTREINQALQDHVQRTMKKDIQELIRKISDLEIKGHLITDLWQQKFEYKNAAKYNIDKNDNIITIERKLVSNDRRKLILCSNDNLNENNPSKLKGFRRILREKQRSNLTLRLIYADFSYSSFRLQDMIILPSNEIDYSENHSKQQVFSQISGPPTPRFLPVPSESVLVPNDKTINILLLGETGVGKSTFINAFANYLTFDSFEQAESSEPIVIIPVSFVMTVGDNFEERIVKFGELDRFDNENFNTLGQSITQHCKSYTFDLKRNEDDNRRKVRIIDTPGFGDTRGLDQDDQNMEHILQYINNVTHLNAICFLLKPNTSRLHTFFR
;
A
#
# COMPACT_ATOMS: atom_id res chain seq x y z
N MET A 1 -34.87 43.91 -5.67
CA MET A 1 -35.43 44.60 -6.86
C MET A 1 -34.96 43.85 -8.10
N ALA A 2 -35.91 43.48 -8.96
CA ALA A 2 -35.65 42.68 -10.16
C ALA A 2 -34.87 43.47 -11.23
N LYS A 3 -33.97 42.78 -11.93
CA LYS A 3 -33.67 43.04 -13.34
C LYS A 3 -33.38 41.71 -14.04
N SER A 4 -34.23 41.38 -15.01
CA SER A 4 -33.97 40.37 -16.03
C SER A 4 -32.80 40.83 -16.90
N VAL A 5 -31.81 39.97 -17.13
CA VAL A 5 -30.80 40.18 -18.18
C VAL A 5 -30.62 38.87 -18.97
N ASN A 6 -31.01 38.97 -20.23
CA ASN A 6 -30.55 38.28 -21.43
C ASN A 6 -29.90 36.89 -21.31
N THR A 7 -30.62 35.93 -21.86
CA THR A 7 -30.08 34.75 -22.53
C THR A 7 -29.29 35.17 -23.78
N ASN A 8 -27.96 35.25 -23.68
CA ASN A 8 -27.02 35.00 -24.79
C ASN A 8 -25.60 34.85 -24.24
N SER A 9 -24.99 33.69 -24.57
CA SER A 9 -23.56 33.38 -24.53
C SER A 9 -22.78 33.81 -23.28
N ILE A 10 -22.95 33.07 -22.19
CA ILE A 10 -21.86 32.93 -21.21
C ILE A 10 -21.02 31.76 -21.71
N GLU A 11 -19.89 32.03 -22.36
CA GLU A 11 -18.78 31.08 -22.35
C GLU A 11 -18.47 30.84 -20.86
N LYS A 12 -18.97 29.73 -20.31
CA LYS A 12 -18.63 29.32 -18.96
C LYS A 12 -17.18 28.82 -19.00
N SER A 13 -16.24 29.74 -18.92
CA SER A 13 -14.87 29.45 -18.50
C SER A 13 -14.96 28.71 -17.16
N PHE A 14 -14.56 27.45 -17.14
CA PHE A 14 -14.46 26.68 -15.90
C PHE A 14 -13.19 27.09 -15.16
N ASP A 15 -13.29 27.34 -13.86
CA ASP A 15 -12.11 27.46 -13.02
C ASP A 15 -11.40 26.10 -12.95
N ILE A 16 -10.24 26.02 -13.62
CA ILE A 16 -9.39 24.83 -13.59
C ILE A 16 -8.42 24.98 -12.42
N ILE A 17 -8.47 24.03 -11.50
CA ILE A 17 -7.46 23.90 -10.44
C ILE A 17 -6.43 22.83 -10.84
N GLU A 18 -5.16 23.15 -10.65
CA GLU A 18 -4.07 22.18 -10.73
C GLU A 18 -3.72 21.69 -9.32
N ARG A 19 -3.46 20.39 -9.20
CA ARG A 19 -3.09 19.73 -7.95
C ARG A 19 -1.99 18.73 -8.20
N LYS A 20 -0.95 18.77 -7.37
CA LYS A 20 0.09 17.76 -7.39
C LYS A 20 -0.45 16.41 -6.93
N ALA A 21 -0.23 15.38 -7.73
CA ALA A 21 -0.70 14.04 -7.39
C ALA A 21 0.14 13.44 -6.26
N VAL A 22 -0.37 13.51 -5.03
CA VAL A 22 0.19 12.80 -3.86
C VAL A 22 -0.30 11.35 -3.78
N ASN A 23 -1.40 11.03 -4.46
CA ASN A 23 -1.97 9.69 -4.58
C ASN A 23 -2.17 9.34 -6.08
N PRO A 24 -1.55 8.26 -6.60
CA PRO A 24 -1.60 7.93 -8.03
C PRO A 24 -2.89 7.24 -8.49
N VAL A 25 -3.91 7.10 -7.63
CA VAL A 25 -5.15 6.35 -7.95
C VAL A 25 -6.05 7.09 -8.95
N GLY A 26 -5.81 8.38 -9.20
CA GLY A 26 -6.63 9.21 -10.09
C GLY A 26 -6.49 8.87 -11.57
N ARG A 27 -7.62 8.89 -12.29
CA ARG A 27 -7.68 8.75 -13.76
C ARG A 27 -8.51 9.87 -14.37
N LEU A 28 -8.29 10.14 -15.64
CA LEU A 28 -9.11 11.08 -16.40
C LEU A 28 -10.60 10.74 -16.26
N GLY A 29 -11.42 11.70 -15.88
CA GLY A 29 -12.84 11.54 -15.59
C GLY A 29 -13.18 11.08 -14.16
N SER A 30 -12.19 10.90 -13.28
CA SER A 30 -12.46 10.62 -11.86
C SER A 30 -13.01 11.85 -11.16
N LEU A 31 -13.88 11.63 -10.18
CA LEU A 31 -14.46 12.68 -9.36
C LEU A 31 -13.57 13.00 -8.18
N TYR A 32 -13.48 14.29 -7.88
CA TYR A 32 -12.58 14.85 -6.89
C TYR A 32 -13.36 15.73 -5.91
N ASP A 33 -13.11 15.50 -4.62
CA ASP A 33 -13.57 16.39 -3.55
C ASP A 33 -12.39 17.30 -3.16
N SER A 34 -12.47 18.58 -3.53
CA SER A 34 -11.44 19.58 -3.25
C SER A 34 -11.42 20.04 -1.80
N PHE A 35 -12.45 19.74 -0.99
CA PHE A 35 -12.43 20.04 0.45
C PHE A 35 -11.62 19.03 1.24
N ARG A 36 -11.53 17.80 0.74
CA ARG A 36 -10.79 16.70 1.38
C ARG A 36 -9.54 16.29 0.61
N ASP A 37 -9.36 16.80 -0.60
CA ASP A 37 -8.33 16.40 -1.56
C ASP A 37 -8.30 14.87 -1.77
N ILE A 38 -9.47 14.29 -2.03
CA ILE A 38 -9.65 12.84 -2.29
C ILE A 38 -10.40 12.60 -3.60
N ILE A 39 -10.07 11.48 -4.23
CA ILE A 39 -10.85 10.94 -5.35
C ILE A 39 -12.01 10.15 -4.77
N THR A 40 -13.24 10.58 -5.05
CA THR A 40 -14.44 9.93 -4.47
C THR A 40 -14.92 8.77 -5.34
N HIS A 41 -14.89 8.94 -6.67
CA HIS A 41 -15.42 7.96 -7.61
C HIS A 41 -14.60 7.88 -8.89
N GLN A 42 -14.43 6.67 -9.41
CA GLN A 42 -13.86 6.44 -10.74
C GLN A 42 -14.98 6.16 -11.73
N THR A 43 -15.07 6.95 -12.79
CA THR A 43 -16.07 6.74 -13.84
C THR A 43 -15.63 5.59 -14.75
N SER A 44 -16.54 4.68 -15.08
CA SER A 44 -16.27 3.52 -15.95
C SER A 44 -16.36 3.83 -17.44
N GLN A 45 -16.54 5.10 -17.82
CA GLN A 45 -16.91 5.50 -19.17
C GLN A 45 -15.68 5.75 -20.06
N LYS A 46 -15.77 5.32 -21.32
CA LYS A 46 -14.73 5.54 -22.33
C LYS A 46 -14.86 6.96 -22.89
N CYS A 47 -14.02 7.87 -22.43
CA CYS A 47 -13.88 9.17 -23.08
C CYS A 47 -12.75 9.14 -24.12
N GLN A 48 -12.90 9.95 -25.18
CA GLN A 48 -11.84 10.16 -26.16
C GLN A 48 -10.71 10.96 -25.51
N LYS A 49 -9.47 10.48 -25.67
CA LYS A 49 -8.27 10.98 -24.99
C LYS A 49 -7.26 11.41 -26.04
N GLN A 50 -6.66 12.58 -25.84
CA GLN A 50 -5.49 12.98 -26.62
C GLN A 50 -4.25 12.84 -25.73
N LEU A 51 -3.25 12.13 -26.24
CA LEU A 51 -1.91 12.11 -25.66
C LEU A 51 -1.13 13.25 -26.30
N LEU A 52 -0.84 14.29 -25.53
CA LEU A 52 0.02 15.38 -25.97
C LEU A 52 1.45 15.02 -25.57
N LYS A 53 2.36 14.99 -26.56
CA LYS A 53 3.79 15.06 -26.29
C LYS A 53 4.06 16.48 -25.78
N SER A 54 3.99 16.68 -24.46
CA SER A 54 4.49 17.89 -23.83
C SER A 54 6.02 17.93 -23.98
N SER A 55 6.60 19.12 -24.02
CA SER A 55 8.05 19.28 -23.80
C SER A 55 8.42 18.63 -22.48
N GLU A 56 9.39 17.71 -22.50
CA GLU A 56 9.90 17.09 -21.27
C GLU A 56 10.39 18.20 -20.33
N SER A 57 9.99 18.12 -19.07
CA SER A 57 10.40 19.09 -18.06
C SER A 57 11.10 18.36 -16.92
N VAL A 58 12.34 18.77 -16.65
CA VAL A 58 13.16 18.27 -15.55
C VAL A 58 13.39 19.40 -14.56
N GLN A 59 13.23 19.11 -13.28
CA GLN A 59 13.55 20.03 -12.19
C GLN A 59 14.29 19.25 -11.10
N CYS A 60 15.40 19.81 -10.61
CA CYS A 60 16.15 19.26 -9.50
C CYS A 60 16.54 20.39 -8.56
N LYS A 61 16.20 20.27 -7.27
CA LYS A 61 16.44 21.27 -6.23
C LYS A 61 17.10 20.64 -5.03
N ILE A 62 18.01 21.37 -4.40
CA ILE A 62 18.50 21.09 -3.06
C ILE A 62 17.81 22.09 -2.14
N ILE A 63 17.17 21.59 -1.10
CA ILE A 63 16.43 22.39 -0.13
C ILE A 63 17.09 22.16 1.23
N ASN A 64 17.47 23.25 1.89
CA ASN A 64 18.10 23.20 3.20
C ASN A 64 17.00 23.25 4.26
N GLY A 65 16.99 22.25 5.15
CA GLY A 65 16.12 22.25 6.30
C GLY A 65 16.42 23.44 7.22
N SER A 66 15.38 23.92 7.90
CA SER A 66 15.51 24.98 8.89
C SER A 66 14.52 24.72 10.03
N VAL A 67 14.88 25.18 11.22
CA VAL A 67 13.99 25.21 12.40
C VAL A 67 13.08 26.44 12.41
N ASP A 68 13.26 27.36 11.47
CA ASP A 68 12.42 28.54 11.32
C ASP A 68 10.96 28.12 11.06
N SER A 69 10.04 28.73 11.81
CA SER A 69 8.59 28.60 11.62
C SER A 69 8.09 28.90 10.21
N SER A 70 8.85 29.67 9.42
CA SER A 70 8.55 29.96 8.02
C SER A 70 8.92 28.82 7.06
N PHE A 71 9.74 27.85 7.48
CA PHE A 71 10.19 26.76 6.61
C PHE A 71 9.10 25.71 6.41
N ASN A 72 8.70 25.49 5.15
CA ASN A 72 7.72 24.47 4.79
C ASN A 72 8.23 23.62 3.62
N VAL A 73 8.65 22.39 3.92
CA VAL A 73 9.18 21.47 2.90
C VAL A 73 8.18 21.18 1.78
N LEU A 74 6.87 21.12 2.07
CA LEU A 74 5.85 20.88 1.06
C LEU A 74 5.73 22.04 0.08
N GLU A 75 5.92 23.27 0.55
CA GLU A 75 5.98 24.45 -0.30
C GLU A 75 7.20 24.41 -1.21
N CYS A 76 8.37 24.07 -0.66
CA CYS A 76 9.62 24.02 -1.41
C CYS A 76 9.59 23.01 -2.57
N ILE A 77 8.88 21.89 -2.39
CA ILE A 77 8.65 20.88 -3.43
C ILE A 77 7.43 21.19 -4.30
N GLY A 78 6.77 22.34 -4.10
CA GLY A 78 5.69 22.86 -4.95
C GLY A 78 4.35 22.16 -4.76
N ILE A 79 3.97 21.83 -3.52
CA ILE A 79 2.58 21.46 -3.18
C ILE A 79 1.77 22.73 -2.93
N GLU A 80 0.58 22.78 -3.52
CA GLU A 80 -0.34 23.92 -3.47
C GLU A 80 -0.80 24.22 -2.03
N PRO A 81 -1.04 25.49 -1.66
CA PRO A 81 -1.44 25.87 -0.29
C PRO A 81 -2.62 25.08 0.27
N GLU A 82 -3.64 24.82 -0.55
CA GLU A 82 -4.85 24.12 -0.13
C GLU A 82 -4.56 22.63 0.14
N LEU A 83 -3.83 21.98 -0.76
CA LEU A 83 -3.43 20.58 -0.59
C LEU A 83 -2.46 20.42 0.60
N ARG A 84 -1.57 21.40 0.84
CA ARG A 84 -0.74 21.44 2.04
C ARG A 84 -1.58 21.45 3.30
N LEU A 85 -2.62 22.30 3.35
CA LEU A 85 -3.52 22.36 4.49
C LEU A 85 -4.25 21.03 4.71
N SER A 86 -4.79 20.42 3.64
CA SER A 86 -5.43 19.11 3.72
C SER A 86 -4.50 18.00 4.21
N LEU A 87 -3.23 18.00 3.80
CA LEU A 87 -2.21 17.06 4.27
C LEU A 87 -1.84 17.26 5.74
N LEU A 88 -1.76 18.51 6.19
CA LEU A 88 -1.47 18.86 7.58
C LEU A 88 -2.64 18.51 8.50
N LEU A 89 -3.87 18.73 8.05
CA LEU A 89 -5.10 18.37 8.75
C LEU A 89 -5.50 16.90 8.60
N ASN A 90 -4.70 16.09 7.91
CA ASN A 90 -4.98 14.67 7.62
C ASN A 90 -6.34 14.42 6.92
N LEU A 91 -6.81 15.36 6.11
CA LEU A 91 -8.01 15.19 5.27
C LEU A 91 -7.75 14.27 4.08
N THR A 92 -6.48 14.19 3.64
CA THR A 92 -6.01 13.26 2.61
C THR A 92 -4.80 12.47 3.08
N LYS A 93 -4.58 11.29 2.48
CA LYS A 93 -3.49 10.40 2.86
C LYS A 93 -2.14 11.01 2.45
N ARG A 94 -1.21 11.04 3.41
CA ARG A 94 0.20 11.38 3.16
C ARG A 94 0.89 10.21 2.44
N SER A 95 0.84 10.22 1.11
CA SER A 95 1.49 9.21 0.26
C SER A 95 2.45 9.87 -0.74
N GLY A 96 3.38 9.06 -1.28
CA GLY A 96 4.34 9.54 -2.27
C GLY A 96 5.21 10.67 -1.72
N ILE A 97 5.34 11.78 -2.45
CA ILE A 97 6.18 12.91 -2.00
C ILE A 97 5.70 13.59 -0.71
N ALA A 98 4.43 13.41 -0.32
CA ALA A 98 3.90 13.94 0.93
C ALA A 98 4.34 13.11 2.16
N GLU A 99 4.92 11.93 1.97
CA GLU A 99 5.51 11.13 3.06
C GLU A 99 6.72 11.82 3.71
N VAL A 100 7.28 12.86 3.07
CA VAL A 100 8.32 13.70 3.67
C VAL A 100 7.89 14.30 5.01
N LEU A 101 6.58 14.50 5.24
CA LEU A 101 6.03 14.93 6.54
C LEU A 101 6.24 13.91 7.66
N ASN A 102 6.50 12.65 7.32
CA ASN A 102 6.72 11.56 8.26
C ASN A 102 8.21 11.30 8.49
N CYS A 103 9.09 12.26 8.16
CA CYS A 103 10.52 12.16 8.41
C CYS A 103 10.78 11.83 9.90
N PRO A 104 11.54 10.76 10.21
CA PRO A 104 11.73 10.29 11.58
C PRO A 104 12.60 11.22 12.44
N HIS A 105 13.30 12.16 11.81
CA HIS A 105 14.19 13.12 12.46
C HIS A 105 13.64 14.55 12.33
N ARG A 106 13.89 15.36 13.37
CA ARG A 106 13.51 16.78 13.38
C ARG A 106 14.23 17.48 12.23
N ILE A 107 13.46 18.17 11.39
CA ILE A 107 14.01 19.00 10.33
C ILE A 107 14.74 20.19 10.97
N ASP A 108 16.02 20.32 10.67
CA ASP A 108 16.90 21.36 11.17
C ASP A 108 17.92 21.79 10.08
N GLN A 109 18.85 22.67 10.45
CA GLN A 109 19.90 23.18 9.57
C GLN A 109 20.86 22.11 9.02
N TYR A 110 20.82 20.89 9.57
CA TYR A 110 21.61 19.74 9.12
C TYR A 110 20.76 18.74 8.30
N THR A 111 19.53 19.11 7.96
CA THR A 111 18.69 18.33 7.06
C THR A 111 18.83 18.87 5.63
N ARG A 112 18.98 17.99 4.63
CA ARG A 112 18.91 18.35 3.21
C ARG A 112 17.83 17.54 2.51
N PHE A 113 17.12 18.18 1.60
CA PHE A 113 16.20 17.50 0.69
C PHE A 113 16.69 17.67 -0.74
N LEU A 114 16.95 16.56 -1.43
CA LEU A 114 17.13 16.56 -2.87
C LEU A 114 15.78 16.23 -3.51
N TYR A 115 15.14 17.24 -4.09
CA TYR A 115 13.90 17.09 -4.81
C TYR A 115 14.17 17.00 -6.31
N TYR A 116 13.68 15.94 -6.94
CA TYR A 116 13.76 15.71 -8.37
C TYR A 116 12.36 15.52 -8.94
N SER A 117 12.09 16.14 -10.09
CA SER A 117 10.90 15.84 -10.87
C SER A 117 11.16 15.82 -12.35
N TRP A 118 10.55 14.86 -13.03
CA TRP A 118 10.60 14.71 -14.48
C TRP A 118 9.21 14.41 -15.02
N THR A 119 8.73 15.23 -15.94
CA THR A 119 7.42 15.08 -16.59
C THR A 119 7.63 14.71 -18.05
N TYR A 120 7.06 13.59 -18.50
CA TYR A 120 7.28 13.05 -19.85
C TYR A 120 6.04 13.06 -20.75
N GLY A 121 4.86 13.40 -20.23
CA GLY A 121 3.66 13.48 -21.07
C GLY A 121 2.43 14.04 -20.37
N LYS A 122 1.44 14.47 -21.16
CA LYS A 122 0.14 14.93 -20.67
C LYS A 122 -1.01 14.24 -21.42
N GLN A 123 -2.04 13.84 -20.68
CA GLN A 123 -3.28 13.29 -21.23
C GLN A 123 -4.45 14.17 -20.83
N GLN A 124 -5.31 14.54 -21.78
CA GLN A 124 -6.51 15.34 -21.51
C GLN A 124 -7.71 14.88 -22.37
N PHE A 125 -8.91 15.36 -22.05
CA PHE A 125 -10.09 15.13 -22.89
C PHE A 125 -9.95 15.84 -24.24
N LEU A 126 -10.43 15.22 -25.33
CA LEU A 126 -10.74 15.95 -26.57
C LEU A 126 -12.02 16.76 -26.31
N GLU A 127 -11.94 18.07 -26.49
CA GLU A 127 -12.98 19.05 -26.17
C GLU A 127 -14.40 18.56 -26.48
N ASN A 128 -15.22 18.37 -25.43
CA ASN A 128 -16.67 18.30 -25.53
C ASN A 128 -17.30 18.72 -24.19
N GLU A 129 -17.30 20.03 -23.93
CA GLU A 129 -17.80 20.64 -22.69
C GLU A 129 -19.28 20.28 -22.43
N ALA A 130 -20.07 20.03 -23.48
CA ALA A 130 -21.50 19.72 -23.36
C ALA A 130 -21.77 18.45 -22.55
N TRP A 131 -21.02 17.37 -22.79
CA TRP A 131 -21.17 16.12 -22.03
C TRP A 131 -20.76 16.30 -20.56
N ILE A 132 -19.70 17.07 -20.32
CA ILE A 132 -19.23 17.38 -18.95
C ILE A 132 -20.33 18.14 -18.21
N LEU A 133 -20.93 19.15 -18.84
CA LEU A 133 -22.01 19.98 -18.29
C LEU A 133 -23.27 19.19 -17.93
N GLU A 134 -23.72 18.28 -18.80
CA GLU A 134 -24.92 17.47 -18.56
C GLU A 134 -24.76 16.52 -17.38
N ASN A 135 -23.55 16.04 -17.12
CA ASN A 135 -23.30 15.05 -16.07
C ASN A 135 -22.86 15.68 -14.74
N MET A 136 -22.26 16.88 -14.74
CA MET A 136 -21.78 17.54 -13.51
C MET A 136 -22.91 17.84 -12.51
N ALA A 137 -24.07 18.28 -13.00
CA ALA A 137 -25.23 18.60 -12.16
C ALA A 137 -25.80 17.37 -11.45
N ILE A 138 -25.76 16.21 -12.11
CA ILE A 138 -26.22 14.93 -11.55
C ILE A 138 -25.24 14.44 -10.48
N TRP A 139 -23.94 14.67 -10.67
CA TRP A 139 -22.90 14.13 -9.80
C TRP A 139 -22.70 14.93 -8.52
N ASN A 140 -22.83 16.27 -8.59
CA ASN A 140 -22.81 17.13 -7.41
C ASN A 140 -23.96 16.82 -6.44
N ALA A 141 -25.13 16.44 -6.95
CA ALA A 141 -26.31 16.16 -6.13
C ALA A 141 -26.27 14.78 -5.44
N LEU A 142 -25.45 13.84 -5.92
CA LEU A 142 -25.52 12.42 -5.50
C LEU A 142 -24.24 11.88 -4.85
N LEU A 143 -23.06 12.48 -5.08
CA LEU A 143 -21.77 11.80 -4.82
C LEU A 143 -20.71 12.61 -4.04
N ASN A 144 -21.08 13.76 -3.43
CA ASN A 144 -20.18 14.62 -2.65
C ASN A 144 -18.88 15.01 -3.39
N ALA A 145 -18.90 15.09 -4.72
CA ALA A 145 -17.78 15.55 -5.52
C ALA A 145 -17.94 17.05 -5.84
N THR A 146 -16.81 17.73 -6.07
CA THR A 146 -16.77 19.17 -6.42
C THR A 146 -16.17 19.39 -7.81
N HIS A 147 -15.21 18.54 -8.19
CA HIS A 147 -14.44 18.65 -9.42
C HIS A 147 -14.36 17.29 -10.13
N MET A 148 -13.92 17.32 -11.39
CA MET A 148 -13.59 16.13 -12.16
C MET A 148 -12.20 16.31 -12.77
N ILE A 149 -11.42 15.23 -12.81
CA ILE A 149 -10.08 15.25 -13.43
C ILE A 149 -10.23 15.34 -14.96
N THR A 150 -9.88 16.50 -15.53
CA THR A 150 -9.99 16.77 -16.98
C THR A 150 -8.66 16.68 -17.73
N SER A 151 -7.53 16.67 -17.01
CA SER A 151 -6.21 16.38 -17.55
C SER A 151 -5.29 15.77 -16.49
N ILE A 152 -4.27 15.02 -16.92
CA ILE A 152 -3.24 14.42 -16.08
C ILE A 152 -1.89 14.61 -16.76
N SER A 153 -0.93 15.16 -16.05
CA SER A 153 0.48 15.17 -16.42
C SER A 153 1.18 13.97 -15.78
N PHE A 154 1.87 13.17 -16.58
CA PHE A 154 2.59 11.98 -16.15
C PHE A 154 4.08 12.28 -15.97
N GLY A 155 4.61 11.82 -14.85
CA GLY A 155 5.98 12.06 -14.45
C GLY A 155 6.36 11.36 -13.17
N ILE A 156 7.59 11.62 -12.73
CA ILE A 156 8.14 11.18 -11.46
C ILE A 156 8.37 12.43 -10.61
N HIS A 157 7.99 12.34 -9.33
CA HIS A 157 8.47 13.25 -8.29
C HIS A 157 9.13 12.42 -7.20
N ALA A 158 10.34 12.81 -6.81
CA ALA A 158 11.12 12.15 -5.77
C ALA A 158 11.66 13.19 -4.79
N VAL A 159 11.62 12.86 -3.50
CA VAL A 159 12.25 13.63 -2.43
C VAL A 159 13.16 12.69 -1.67
N ILE A 160 14.46 12.98 -1.68
CA ILE A 160 15.46 12.23 -0.90
C ILE A 160 15.87 13.10 0.27
N VAL A 161 15.76 12.56 1.49
CA VAL A 161 16.09 13.26 2.73
C VAL A 161 17.47 12.78 3.21
N PHE A 162 18.39 13.71 3.44
CA PHE A 162 19.69 13.46 4.04
C PHE A 162 19.72 14.11 5.42
N GLN A 163 20.02 13.32 6.44
CA GLN A 163 20.38 13.82 7.76
C GLN A 163 21.91 13.89 7.84
N LEU A 164 22.45 15.09 7.95
CA LEU A 164 23.89 15.32 7.93
C LEU A 164 24.48 15.27 9.36
N PRO A 165 25.77 14.93 9.51
CA PRO A 165 26.50 15.13 10.76
C PRO A 165 26.48 16.60 11.19
N ARG A 166 26.47 16.85 12.50
CA ARG A 166 26.50 18.21 13.08
C ARG A 166 27.93 18.80 13.06
N GLU A 167 28.54 18.77 11.89
CA GLU A 167 29.88 19.27 11.63
C GLU A 167 29.89 20.05 10.31
N ASP A 168 30.19 21.34 10.40
CA ASP A 168 29.98 22.28 9.28
C ASP A 168 30.97 22.02 8.13
N THR A 169 32.18 21.55 8.43
CA THR A 169 33.21 21.17 7.44
C THR A 169 32.74 20.01 6.55
N ILE A 170 32.17 18.96 7.16
CA ILE A 170 31.62 17.80 6.47
C ILE A 170 30.35 18.19 5.72
N THR A 171 29.47 18.97 6.34
CA THR A 171 28.24 19.49 5.73
C THR A 171 28.53 20.25 4.44
N ASN A 172 29.49 21.17 4.45
CA ASN A 172 29.90 21.93 3.27
C ASN A 172 30.46 21.05 2.14
N LYS A 173 31.15 19.94 2.47
CA LYS A 173 31.62 18.97 1.47
C LYS A 173 30.44 18.21 0.85
N ILE A 174 29.49 17.76 1.66
CA ILE A 174 28.29 17.06 1.19
C ILE A 174 27.43 17.99 0.31
N ASP A 175 27.29 19.26 0.68
CA ASP A 175 26.57 20.26 -0.12
C ASP A 175 27.16 20.39 -1.53
N ARG A 176 28.50 20.46 -1.65
CA ARG A 176 29.19 20.47 -2.96
C ARG A 176 28.94 19.20 -3.78
N ILE A 177 28.84 18.03 -3.13
CA ILE A 177 28.52 16.77 -3.82
C ILE A 177 27.07 16.77 -4.31
N LEU A 178 26.13 17.21 -3.47
CA LEU A 178 24.72 17.32 -3.85
C LEU A 178 24.53 18.28 -5.02
N GLU A 179 25.27 19.39 -5.07
CA GLU A 179 25.26 20.32 -6.20
C GLU A 179 25.72 19.66 -7.51
N LYS A 180 26.80 18.87 -7.47
CA LYS A 180 27.25 18.10 -8.65
C LYS A 180 26.18 17.10 -9.11
N ILE A 181 25.56 16.37 -8.18
CA ILE A 181 24.48 15.42 -8.49
C ILE A 181 23.27 16.14 -9.11
N ARG A 182 22.86 17.27 -8.54
CA ARG A 182 21.77 18.11 -9.07
C ARG A 182 22.05 18.52 -10.50
N ASP A 183 23.24 19.04 -10.75
CA ASP A 183 23.65 19.55 -12.07
C ASP A 183 23.73 18.44 -13.12
N GLN A 184 24.09 17.22 -12.74
CA GLN A 184 24.07 16.05 -13.63
C GLN A 184 22.63 15.61 -13.95
N LEU A 185 21.77 15.52 -12.93
CA LEU A 185 20.37 15.16 -13.10
C LEU A 185 19.60 16.15 -13.98
N LEU A 186 20.03 17.42 -14.02
CA LEU A 186 19.49 18.45 -14.92
C LEU A 186 20.01 18.36 -16.37
N ARG A 187 21.19 17.77 -16.60
CA ARG A 187 21.86 17.72 -17.91
C ARG A 187 21.59 16.45 -18.72
N GLU A 188 20.87 15.47 -18.15
CA GLU A 188 20.67 14.12 -18.74
C GLU A 188 21.99 13.41 -19.14
N GLU A 189 23.13 13.80 -18.56
CA GLU A 189 24.41 13.17 -18.85
C GLU A 189 24.46 11.78 -18.22
N LYS A 190 24.53 10.74 -19.07
CA LYS A 190 24.67 9.33 -18.68
C LYS A 190 26.09 8.95 -18.24
N SER A 191 26.99 9.92 -18.03
CA SER A 191 28.36 9.64 -17.64
C SER A 191 28.42 9.22 -16.16
N MET A 192 29.15 8.15 -15.89
CA MET A 192 29.44 7.69 -14.53
C MET A 192 30.26 8.78 -13.82
N LEU A 193 29.90 9.14 -12.58
CA LEU A 193 30.64 10.09 -11.73
C LEU A 193 32.14 9.71 -11.66
N THR A 194 32.98 10.37 -12.45
CA THR A 194 34.44 10.37 -12.27
C THR A 194 34.81 11.56 -11.39
N LEU A 195 34.85 11.33 -10.09
CA LEU A 195 35.49 12.24 -9.13
C LEU A 195 37.01 11.99 -9.22
N THR A 196 37.78 12.98 -9.65
CA THR A 196 39.24 12.89 -9.80
C THR A 196 39.97 13.10 -8.47
N CYS A 197 41.07 12.35 -8.31
CA CYS A 197 41.88 12.09 -7.13
C CYS A 197 42.40 13.31 -6.35
N GLU A 198 42.13 13.27 -5.05
CA GLU A 198 42.96 13.73 -3.91
C GLU A 198 42.28 13.39 -2.55
N ASP A 199 40.98 13.02 -2.55
CA ASP A 199 40.14 12.72 -1.37
C ASP A 199 40.04 11.20 -1.01
N ASP A 200 41.06 10.40 -1.32
CA ASP A 200 40.96 8.94 -1.51
C ASP A 200 40.71 8.05 -0.28
N ALA A 201 40.76 8.55 0.97
CA ALA A 201 40.49 7.70 2.15
C ALA A 201 38.99 7.65 2.53
N LEU A 202 38.28 8.76 2.37
CA LEU A 202 36.83 8.86 2.66
C LEU A 202 35.97 8.40 1.47
N LEU A 203 36.42 8.65 0.25
CA LEU A 203 35.67 8.28 -0.97
C LEU A 203 35.61 6.76 -1.20
N VAL A 204 36.62 6.02 -0.77
CA VAL A 204 36.62 4.54 -0.86
C VAL A 204 35.58 3.96 0.09
N THR A 205 35.48 4.48 1.32
CA THR A 205 34.46 4.05 2.28
C THR A 205 33.04 4.45 1.82
N ASP A 206 32.85 5.66 1.28
CA ASP A 206 31.55 6.09 0.72
C ASP A 206 31.11 5.27 -0.51
N SER A 207 32.03 4.96 -1.43
CA SER A 207 31.74 4.11 -2.60
C SER A 207 31.37 2.68 -2.19
N ILE A 208 32.01 2.14 -1.15
CA ILE A 208 31.68 0.83 -0.59
C ILE A 208 30.32 0.85 0.10
N GLU A 209 30.06 1.88 0.90
CA GLU A 209 28.79 2.05 1.61
C GLU A 209 27.63 2.20 0.64
N GLN A 210 27.78 2.97 -0.44
CA GLN A 210 26.76 3.08 -1.49
C GLN A 210 26.52 1.75 -2.21
N ASN A 211 27.58 0.99 -2.49
CA ASN A 211 27.45 -0.33 -3.12
C ASN A 211 26.80 -1.35 -2.18
N LEU A 212 27.13 -1.33 -0.89
CA LEU A 212 26.49 -2.16 0.14
C LEU A 212 25.03 -1.77 0.36
N LEU A 213 24.70 -0.48 0.31
CA LEU A 213 23.33 0.03 0.42
C LEU A 213 22.50 -0.40 -0.79
N GLN A 214 23.04 -0.31 -2.01
CA GLN A 214 22.38 -0.81 -3.22
C GLN A 214 22.13 -2.32 -3.15
N LEU A 215 23.12 -3.11 -2.74
CA LEU A 215 22.96 -4.56 -2.56
C LEU A 215 21.92 -4.90 -1.48
N ARG A 216 21.96 -4.20 -0.33
CA ARG A 216 20.96 -4.34 0.74
C ARG A 216 19.55 -3.98 0.27
N ASN A 217 19.40 -2.92 -0.52
CA ASN A 217 18.12 -2.49 -1.06
C ASN A 217 17.57 -3.48 -2.09
N LEU A 218 18.40 -3.99 -3.00
CA LEU A 218 18.01 -5.01 -3.97
C LEU A 218 17.61 -6.32 -3.28
N LEU A 219 18.36 -6.74 -2.25
CA LEU A 219 17.97 -7.86 -1.40
C LEU A 219 16.63 -7.58 -0.71
N ARG A 220 16.48 -6.42 -0.06
CA ARG A 220 15.23 -6.08 0.62
C ARG A 220 14.03 -6.08 -0.32
N PHE A 221 14.19 -5.53 -1.53
CA PHE A 221 13.14 -5.50 -2.56
C PHE A 221 12.71 -6.90 -2.98
N ALA A 222 13.67 -7.78 -3.30
CA ALA A 222 13.39 -9.17 -3.64
C ALA A 222 12.72 -9.94 -2.49
N GLY A 223 13.06 -9.64 -1.24
CA GLY A 223 12.37 -10.17 -0.06
C GLY A 223 10.93 -9.66 0.06
N THR A 224 10.70 -8.35 -0.03
CA THR A 224 9.35 -7.77 0.11
C THR A 224 8.39 -8.25 -0.98
N SER A 225 8.84 -8.33 -2.23
CA SER A 225 8.00 -8.84 -3.33
C SER A 225 7.59 -10.31 -3.15
N LEU A 226 8.40 -11.10 -2.43
CA LEU A 226 8.09 -12.49 -2.10
C LEU A 226 7.23 -12.63 -0.84
N ASP A 227 7.05 -11.58 -0.05
CA ASP A 227 6.30 -11.60 1.22
C ASP A 227 4.90 -10.92 1.13
N GLU A 228 4.56 -10.26 0.01
CA GLU A 228 3.25 -9.57 -0.19
C GLU A 228 2.08 -10.54 -0.48
N HIS A 229 0.86 -10.05 -0.79
CA HIS A 229 -0.38 -10.83 -0.97
C HIS A 229 -0.42 -11.72 -2.25
N ILE A 230 0.49 -11.51 -3.18
CA ILE A 230 0.56 -12.17 -4.50
C ILE A 230 0.98 -13.67 -4.48
N PRO A 231 1.89 -14.14 -3.60
CA PRO A 231 2.30 -15.53 -3.47
C PRO A 231 1.14 -16.48 -3.14
N ASN A 232 0.13 -16.07 -2.35
CA ASN A 232 -1.00 -16.95 -2.01
C ASN A 232 -1.84 -17.32 -3.24
N LEU A 233 -2.10 -16.35 -4.12
CA LEU A 233 -2.82 -16.52 -5.37
C LEU A 233 -2.01 -17.35 -6.39
N LEU A 234 -0.72 -17.04 -6.47
CA LEU A 234 0.22 -17.74 -7.35
C LEU A 234 0.54 -19.14 -6.83
N ASN A 235 0.42 -19.43 -5.53
CA ASN A 235 0.75 -20.74 -4.95
C ASN A 235 -0.06 -21.85 -5.61
N VAL A 236 -1.35 -21.59 -5.86
CA VAL A 236 -2.29 -22.53 -6.46
C VAL A 236 -1.87 -22.91 -7.90
N HIS A 237 -1.40 -21.94 -8.68
CA HIS A 237 -1.16 -22.12 -10.12
C HIS A 237 0.33 -22.26 -10.51
N PHE A 238 1.23 -21.78 -9.66
CA PHE A 238 2.66 -21.58 -9.92
C PHE A 238 3.59 -22.00 -8.77
N PHE A 239 3.12 -22.89 -7.87
CA PHE A 239 3.89 -23.44 -6.74
C PHE A 239 5.37 -23.73 -7.06
N GLU A 240 5.66 -24.53 -8.09
CA GLU A 240 7.04 -24.91 -8.42
C GLU A 240 7.94 -23.74 -8.83
N LYS A 241 7.37 -22.72 -9.50
CA LYS A 241 8.12 -21.51 -9.89
C LYS A 241 8.36 -20.62 -8.68
N LEU A 242 7.36 -20.44 -7.83
CA LEU A 242 7.51 -19.74 -6.56
C LEU A 242 8.53 -20.42 -5.67
N LYS A 243 8.44 -21.74 -5.48
CA LYS A 243 9.39 -22.54 -4.71
C LYS A 243 10.81 -22.37 -5.23
N LYS A 244 11.02 -22.38 -6.56
CA LYS A 244 12.33 -22.10 -7.18
C LYS A 244 12.80 -20.67 -6.91
N ALA A 245 11.93 -19.69 -7.01
CA ALA A 245 12.25 -18.30 -6.70
C ALA A 245 12.62 -18.12 -5.21
N TYR A 246 11.85 -18.70 -4.27
CA TYR A 246 12.17 -18.72 -2.84
C TYR A 246 13.49 -19.44 -2.57
N THR A 247 13.72 -20.60 -3.17
CA THR A 247 14.97 -21.36 -2.97
C THR A 247 16.18 -20.57 -3.48
N GLN A 248 16.06 -19.95 -4.67
CA GLN A 248 17.08 -19.07 -5.22
C GLN A 248 17.29 -17.85 -4.32
N TRP A 249 16.20 -17.24 -3.83
CA TRP A 249 16.24 -16.12 -2.89
C TRP A 249 16.96 -16.45 -1.58
N PHE A 250 16.58 -17.52 -0.89
CA PHE A 250 17.22 -17.96 0.35
C PHE A 250 18.69 -18.27 0.15
N SER A 251 19.05 -18.95 -0.95
CA SER A 251 20.44 -19.24 -1.30
C SER A 251 21.25 -17.96 -1.52
N LEU A 252 20.76 -17.05 -2.37
CA LEU A 252 21.45 -15.78 -2.66
C LEU A 252 21.53 -14.90 -1.42
N ARG A 253 20.45 -14.78 -0.64
CA ARG A 253 20.41 -14.04 0.62
C ARG A 253 21.46 -14.57 1.60
N SER A 254 21.56 -15.88 1.78
CA SER A 254 22.55 -16.49 2.67
C SER A 254 23.98 -16.18 2.23
N ILE A 255 24.30 -16.41 0.94
CA ILE A 255 25.64 -16.18 0.38
C ILE A 255 26.03 -14.70 0.48
N TYR A 256 25.11 -13.80 0.17
CA TYR A 256 25.41 -12.37 0.08
C TYR A 256 25.32 -11.64 1.42
N MET A 257 24.53 -12.11 2.38
CA MET A 257 24.57 -11.58 3.75
C MET A 257 25.91 -11.82 4.43
N ASN A 258 26.50 -13.01 4.24
CA ASN A 258 27.84 -13.31 4.77
C ASN A 258 28.90 -12.39 4.14
N LYS A 259 28.86 -12.19 2.81
CA LYS A 259 29.77 -11.25 2.13
C LYS A 259 29.53 -9.79 2.52
N ILE A 260 28.29 -9.35 2.69
CA ILE A 260 27.95 -8.00 3.20
C ILE A 260 28.52 -7.80 4.60
N GLN A 261 28.46 -8.81 5.48
CA GLN A 261 29.06 -8.73 6.82
C GLN A 261 30.60 -8.64 6.75
N GLN A 262 31.24 -9.42 5.87
CA GLN A 262 32.69 -9.33 5.64
C GLN A 262 33.11 -7.95 5.13
N PHE A 263 32.40 -7.41 4.15
CA PHE A 263 32.65 -6.05 3.65
C PHE A 263 32.37 -4.98 4.70
N SER A 264 31.31 -5.14 5.50
CA SER A 264 30.98 -4.21 6.59
C SER A 264 32.10 -4.19 7.65
N LYS A 265 32.70 -5.34 7.94
CA LYS A 265 33.87 -5.46 8.83
C LYS A 265 35.10 -4.78 8.24
N LEU A 266 35.37 -4.98 6.94
CA LEU A 266 36.46 -4.31 6.23
C LEU A 266 36.31 -2.78 6.22
N VAL A 267 35.08 -2.25 6.08
CA VAL A 267 34.80 -0.81 6.18
C VAL A 267 35.09 -0.28 7.58
N ILE A 268 34.74 -1.04 8.63
CA ILE A 268 35.05 -0.69 10.02
C ILE A 268 36.56 -0.70 10.25
N ASP A 269 37.26 -1.70 9.75
CA ASP A 269 38.72 -1.83 9.86
C ASP A 269 39.45 -0.70 9.09
N ALA A 270 38.94 -0.30 7.91
CA ALA A 270 39.47 0.82 7.13
C ALA A 270 39.34 2.18 7.82
N ARG A 271 38.31 2.36 8.66
CA ARG A 271 38.15 3.57 9.48
C ARG A 271 39.18 3.67 10.59
N SER A 272 39.89 2.57 10.90
CA SER A 272 40.91 2.51 11.95
C SER A 272 42.35 2.57 11.44
N ASP A 273 42.62 2.30 10.15
CA ASP A 273 43.98 2.23 9.58
C ASP A 273 43.99 2.45 8.05
N LEU A 274 44.74 3.46 7.58
CA LEU A 274 44.79 3.93 6.19
C LEU A 274 45.51 2.96 5.22
N GLU A 275 46.44 2.13 5.68
CA GLU A 275 47.21 1.23 4.80
C GLU A 275 46.36 0.05 4.26
N LYS A 276 45.28 -0.32 4.94
CA LYS A 276 44.36 -1.41 4.53
C LYS A 276 43.43 -1.04 3.37
N THR A 277 43.38 0.22 2.98
CA THR A 277 42.52 0.75 1.89
C THR A 277 42.85 0.13 0.52
N ARG A 278 44.09 -0.33 0.30
CA ARG A 278 44.52 -0.99 -0.95
C ARG A 278 44.01 -2.42 -1.10
N GLU A 279 44.01 -3.23 -0.03
CA GLU A 279 43.45 -4.60 -0.05
C GLU A 279 41.94 -4.58 -0.31
N ILE A 280 41.26 -3.57 0.21
CA ILE A 280 39.83 -3.34 0.06
C ILE A 280 39.46 -3.02 -1.39
N ASN A 281 40.21 -2.14 -2.06
CA ASN A 281 40.00 -1.82 -3.47
C ASN A 281 40.19 -3.05 -4.40
N GLN A 282 41.13 -3.95 -4.08
CA GLN A 282 41.28 -5.22 -4.81
C GLN A 282 40.09 -6.17 -4.61
N ALA A 283 39.55 -6.26 -3.39
CA ALA A 283 38.37 -7.09 -3.09
C ALA A 283 37.05 -6.56 -3.70
N LEU A 284 36.96 -5.26 -4.00
CA LEU A 284 35.78 -4.60 -4.58
C LEU A 284 35.78 -4.54 -6.11
N GLN A 285 36.96 -4.41 -6.72
CA GLN A 285 37.09 -4.56 -8.17
C GLN A 285 36.89 -6.01 -8.62
N ASP A 286 36.78 -6.93 -7.66
CA ASP A 286 36.67 -8.35 -7.89
C ASP A 286 35.36 -8.73 -8.61
N HIS A 287 35.45 -9.76 -9.46
CA HIS A 287 34.39 -10.27 -10.33
C HIS A 287 33.06 -10.52 -9.58
N VAL A 288 33.16 -10.76 -8.26
CA VAL A 288 32.09 -11.07 -7.32
C VAL A 288 30.97 -10.03 -7.28
N GLN A 289 31.25 -8.72 -7.23
CA GLN A 289 30.19 -7.70 -7.08
C GLN A 289 29.32 -7.57 -8.34
N ARG A 290 29.95 -7.68 -9.52
CA ARG A 290 29.24 -7.66 -10.81
C ARG A 290 28.37 -8.92 -10.96
N THR A 291 28.85 -10.07 -10.51
CA THR A 291 28.09 -11.32 -10.50
C THR A 291 26.89 -11.23 -9.54
N MET A 292 27.09 -10.71 -8.31
CA MET A 292 26.00 -10.50 -7.34
C MET A 292 24.86 -9.63 -7.88
N LYS A 293 25.21 -8.48 -8.48
CA LYS A 293 24.21 -7.55 -9.02
C LYS A 293 23.41 -8.23 -10.14
N LYS A 294 24.06 -8.97 -11.03
CA LYS A 294 23.41 -9.74 -12.09
C LYS A 294 22.49 -10.83 -11.53
N ASP A 295 22.96 -11.62 -10.57
CA ASP A 295 22.20 -12.72 -9.98
C ASP A 295 20.93 -12.22 -9.27
N ILE A 296 21.03 -11.10 -8.54
CA ILE A 296 19.87 -10.47 -7.87
C ILE A 296 18.92 -9.84 -8.89
N GLN A 297 19.44 -9.15 -9.92
CA GLN A 297 18.61 -8.56 -10.98
C GLN A 297 17.85 -9.63 -11.77
N GLU A 298 18.48 -10.79 -12.04
CA GLU A 298 17.80 -11.91 -12.68
C GLU A 298 16.67 -12.46 -11.80
N LEU A 299 16.89 -12.58 -10.49
CA LEU A 299 15.85 -12.99 -9.55
C LEU A 299 14.71 -11.98 -9.49
N ILE A 300 15.00 -10.68 -9.41
CA ILE A 300 13.99 -9.61 -9.44
C ILE A 300 13.15 -9.71 -10.72
N ARG A 301 13.78 -9.89 -11.87
CA ARG A 301 13.06 -10.04 -13.15
C ARG A 301 12.10 -11.23 -13.12
N LYS A 302 12.54 -12.38 -12.60
CA LYS A 302 11.68 -13.58 -12.44
C LYS A 302 10.51 -13.34 -11.49
N ILE A 303 10.72 -12.55 -10.43
CA ILE A 303 9.68 -12.18 -9.47
C ILE A 303 8.68 -11.22 -10.12
N SER A 304 9.13 -10.19 -10.84
CA SER A 304 8.24 -9.25 -11.54
C SER A 304 7.39 -9.93 -12.63
N ASP A 305 7.95 -10.91 -13.35
CA ASP A 305 7.19 -11.73 -14.31
C ASP A 305 6.02 -12.47 -13.59
N LEU A 306 6.25 -12.92 -12.35
CA LEU A 306 5.23 -13.57 -11.52
C LEU A 306 4.21 -12.57 -10.96
N GLU A 307 4.62 -11.38 -10.56
CA GLU A 307 3.73 -10.29 -10.09
C GLU A 307 2.74 -9.86 -11.17
N ILE A 308 3.22 -9.66 -12.41
CA ILE A 308 2.37 -9.34 -13.57
C ILE A 308 1.29 -10.43 -13.77
N LYS A 309 1.67 -11.71 -13.61
CA LYS A 309 0.70 -12.80 -13.66
C LYS A 309 -0.28 -12.77 -12.50
N GLY A 310 0.19 -12.45 -11.29
CA GLY A 310 -0.68 -12.27 -10.11
C GLY A 310 -1.76 -11.22 -10.38
N HIS A 311 -1.38 -10.07 -10.93
CA HIS A 311 -2.33 -9.01 -11.32
C HIS A 311 -3.32 -9.45 -12.40
N LEU A 312 -2.87 -10.19 -13.41
CA LEU A 312 -3.76 -10.76 -14.43
C LEU A 312 -4.80 -11.70 -13.82
N ILE A 313 -4.40 -12.60 -12.92
CA ILE A 313 -5.32 -13.54 -12.26
C ILE A 313 -6.35 -12.78 -11.43
N THR A 314 -5.92 -11.77 -10.67
CA THR A 314 -6.82 -10.92 -9.87
C THR A 314 -7.85 -10.20 -10.75
N ASP A 315 -7.42 -9.60 -11.86
CA ASP A 315 -8.32 -8.94 -12.81
C ASP A 315 -9.29 -9.95 -13.50
N LEU A 316 -8.83 -11.18 -13.77
CA LEU A 316 -9.69 -12.25 -14.27
C LEU A 316 -10.78 -12.63 -13.25
N TRP A 317 -10.40 -12.80 -11.98
CA TRP A 317 -11.33 -13.13 -10.90
C TRP A 317 -12.37 -12.05 -10.66
N GLN A 318 -11.97 -10.77 -10.67
CA GLN A 318 -12.92 -9.64 -10.59
C GLN A 318 -13.95 -9.67 -11.74
N GLN A 319 -13.55 -10.20 -12.89
CA GLN A 319 -14.43 -10.40 -14.04
C GLN A 319 -15.11 -11.78 -14.05
N LYS A 320 -15.09 -12.54 -12.95
CA LYS A 320 -15.65 -13.90 -12.81
C LYS A 320 -15.09 -14.95 -13.79
N PHE A 321 -13.85 -14.78 -14.24
CA PHE A 321 -13.11 -15.82 -14.95
C PHE A 321 -12.34 -16.70 -13.95
N GLU A 322 -12.41 -18.01 -14.14
CA GLU A 322 -11.51 -18.97 -13.50
C GLU A 322 -10.19 -19.02 -14.26
N TYR A 323 -9.07 -18.94 -13.56
CA TYR A 323 -7.75 -19.04 -14.18
C TYR A 323 -7.24 -20.49 -14.22
N LYS A 324 -6.71 -20.93 -15.36
CA LYS A 324 -6.10 -22.25 -15.53
C LYS A 324 -4.76 -22.16 -16.24
N ASN A 325 -3.72 -22.69 -15.61
CA ASN A 325 -2.42 -22.89 -16.26
C ASN A 325 -2.49 -24.15 -17.16
N ALA A 326 -2.43 -23.97 -18.48
CA ALA A 326 -2.56 -25.04 -19.46
C ALA A 326 -1.47 -26.12 -19.34
N ALA A 327 -0.30 -25.77 -18.79
CA ALA A 327 0.79 -26.72 -18.56
C ALA A 327 0.42 -27.88 -17.61
N LYS A 328 -0.63 -27.69 -16.77
CA LYS A 328 -1.11 -28.74 -15.84
C LYS A 328 -2.04 -29.77 -16.49
N TYR A 329 -2.39 -29.62 -17.77
CA TYR A 329 -3.44 -30.41 -18.43
C TYR A 329 -2.90 -31.41 -19.47
N ASN A 330 -1.62 -31.81 -19.36
CA ASN A 330 -0.96 -32.74 -20.28
C ASN A 330 -1.13 -32.34 -21.76
N ILE A 331 -1.04 -31.04 -22.05
CA ILE A 331 -1.11 -30.50 -23.40
C ILE A 331 0.31 -30.49 -23.98
N ASP A 332 0.51 -31.20 -25.08
CA ASP A 332 1.79 -31.37 -25.76
C ASP A 332 1.82 -30.73 -27.16
N LYS A 333 3.02 -30.63 -27.75
CA LYS A 333 3.24 -30.00 -29.07
C LYS A 333 2.49 -30.65 -30.23
N ASN A 334 2.05 -31.90 -30.10
CA ASN A 334 1.32 -32.65 -31.12
C ASN A 334 -0.20 -32.54 -30.95
N ASP A 335 -0.68 -31.92 -29.87
CA ASP A 335 -2.10 -31.65 -29.70
C ASP A 335 -2.63 -30.69 -30.76
N ASN A 336 -3.93 -30.77 -31.04
CA ASN A 336 -4.65 -29.83 -31.88
C ASN A 336 -5.81 -29.20 -31.09
N ILE A 337 -6.52 -28.25 -31.70
CA ILE A 337 -7.62 -27.53 -31.04
C ILE A 337 -8.67 -28.50 -30.47
N ILE A 338 -8.99 -29.60 -31.19
CA ILE A 338 -9.97 -30.59 -30.77
C ILE A 338 -9.48 -31.37 -29.54
N THR A 339 -8.21 -31.79 -29.52
CA THR A 339 -7.65 -32.52 -28.36
C THR A 339 -7.47 -31.61 -27.15
N ILE A 340 -7.10 -30.34 -27.35
CA ILE A 340 -7.04 -29.30 -26.32
C ILE A 340 -8.43 -29.04 -25.74
N GLU A 341 -9.45 -28.89 -26.58
CA GLU A 341 -10.84 -28.70 -26.17
C GLU A 341 -11.30 -29.86 -25.27
N ARG A 342 -11.05 -31.11 -25.67
CA ARG A 342 -11.37 -32.28 -24.82
C ARG A 342 -10.64 -32.24 -23.47
N LYS A 343 -9.35 -31.92 -23.47
CA LYS A 343 -8.50 -31.87 -22.26
C LYS A 343 -8.92 -30.76 -21.28
N LEU A 344 -9.42 -29.63 -21.77
CA LEU A 344 -9.77 -28.47 -20.94
C LEU A 344 -11.27 -28.36 -20.59
N VAL A 345 -12.16 -28.71 -21.53
CA VAL A 345 -13.63 -28.56 -21.39
C VAL A 345 -14.26 -29.80 -20.74
N SER A 346 -13.69 -30.99 -20.96
CA SER A 346 -14.22 -32.28 -20.47
C SER A 346 -15.69 -32.51 -20.87
N ASN A 347 -16.08 -32.09 -22.07
CA ASN A 347 -17.46 -32.16 -22.62
C ASN A 347 -18.55 -31.38 -21.84
N ASP A 348 -18.17 -30.53 -20.88
CA ASP A 348 -19.13 -29.67 -20.18
C ASP A 348 -19.47 -28.44 -21.01
N ARG A 349 -20.67 -28.45 -21.64
CA ARG A 349 -21.19 -27.34 -22.45
C ARG A 349 -21.44 -26.06 -21.67
N ARG A 350 -21.32 -26.07 -20.34
CA ARG A 350 -21.43 -24.87 -19.50
C ARG A 350 -20.09 -24.15 -19.32
N LYS A 351 -19.01 -24.56 -19.98
CA LYS A 351 -17.69 -23.92 -19.88
C LYS A 351 -17.34 -23.21 -21.18
N LEU A 352 -16.99 -21.93 -21.07
CA LEU A 352 -16.37 -21.16 -22.14
C LEU A 352 -14.94 -20.82 -21.75
N ILE A 353 -13.98 -21.21 -22.60
CA ILE A 353 -12.56 -21.09 -22.31
C ILE A 353 -11.92 -20.13 -23.28
N LEU A 354 -11.38 -19.02 -22.79
CA LEU A 354 -10.48 -18.14 -23.53
C LEU A 354 -9.05 -18.65 -23.36
N CYS A 355 -8.45 -19.14 -24.43
CA CYS A 355 -7.05 -19.54 -24.45
C CYS A 355 -6.19 -18.38 -24.95
N SER A 356 -5.16 -18.04 -24.19
CA SER A 356 -4.17 -17.02 -24.58
C SER A 356 -2.82 -17.33 -23.91
N ASN A 357 -1.80 -16.50 -24.17
CA ASN A 357 -0.52 -16.51 -23.47
C ASN A 357 -0.01 -15.07 -23.30
N ASP A 358 1.06 -14.88 -22.53
CA ASP A 358 1.62 -13.58 -22.17
C ASP A 358 1.95 -12.73 -23.40
N ASN A 359 2.61 -13.34 -24.39
CA ASN A 359 3.01 -12.66 -25.62
C ASN A 359 1.80 -12.18 -26.45
N LEU A 360 0.76 -13.00 -26.54
CA LEU A 360 -0.49 -12.63 -27.20
C LEU A 360 -1.22 -11.52 -26.44
N ASN A 361 -1.25 -11.59 -25.11
CA ASN A 361 -1.87 -10.57 -24.27
C ASN A 361 -1.19 -9.20 -24.46
N GLU A 362 0.15 -9.19 -24.48
CA GLU A 362 0.97 -7.98 -24.62
C GLU A 362 0.85 -7.36 -26.02
N ASN A 363 0.90 -8.19 -27.08
CA ASN A 363 0.82 -7.70 -28.45
C ASN A 363 -0.61 -7.34 -28.88
N ASN A 364 -1.64 -7.95 -28.28
CA ASN A 364 -3.03 -7.78 -28.70
C ASN A 364 -4.00 -7.51 -27.53
N PRO A 365 -3.76 -6.46 -26.70
CA PRO A 365 -4.56 -6.20 -25.51
C PRO A 365 -6.03 -5.85 -25.85
N SER A 366 -6.26 -5.20 -26.98
CA SER A 366 -7.60 -4.89 -27.50
C SER A 366 -8.39 -6.14 -27.85
N LYS A 367 -7.74 -7.14 -28.44
CA LYS A 367 -8.37 -8.43 -28.80
C LYS A 367 -8.73 -9.22 -27.55
N LEU A 368 -7.81 -9.31 -26.59
CA LEU A 368 -8.05 -9.93 -25.28
C LEU A 368 -9.27 -9.31 -24.58
N LYS A 369 -9.32 -7.98 -24.55
CA LYS A 369 -10.43 -7.23 -23.94
C LYS A 369 -11.75 -7.46 -24.70
N GLY A 370 -11.70 -7.53 -26.03
CA GLY A 370 -12.85 -7.84 -26.88
C GLY A 370 -13.43 -9.22 -26.56
N PHE A 371 -12.59 -10.24 -26.54
CA PHE A 371 -12.98 -11.61 -26.21
C PHE A 371 -13.53 -11.77 -24.79
N ARG A 372 -12.89 -11.14 -23.79
CA ARG A 372 -13.43 -11.14 -22.42
C ARG A 372 -14.79 -10.49 -22.33
N ARG A 373 -15.03 -9.41 -23.08
CA ARG A 373 -16.34 -8.75 -23.16
C ARG A 373 -17.41 -9.65 -23.76
N ILE A 374 -17.13 -10.27 -24.91
CA ILE A 374 -18.07 -11.18 -25.60
C ILE A 374 -18.47 -12.33 -24.67
N LEU A 375 -17.50 -12.96 -24.01
CA LEU A 375 -17.75 -14.06 -23.07
C LEU A 375 -18.60 -13.63 -21.86
N ARG A 376 -18.40 -12.40 -21.37
CA ARG A 376 -19.19 -11.84 -20.28
C ARG A 376 -20.61 -11.50 -20.68
N GLU A 377 -20.82 -11.00 -21.90
CA GLU A 377 -22.15 -10.78 -22.46
C GLU A 377 -22.91 -12.12 -22.56
N LYS A 378 -22.25 -13.20 -23.02
CA LYS A 378 -22.83 -14.55 -23.02
C LYS A 378 -23.17 -15.05 -21.61
N GLN A 379 -22.28 -14.87 -20.64
CA GLN A 379 -22.55 -15.26 -19.24
C GLN A 379 -23.71 -14.48 -18.61
N ARG A 380 -23.94 -13.21 -19.01
CA ARG A 380 -25.10 -12.44 -18.55
C ARG A 380 -26.41 -13.03 -19.08
N SER A 381 -26.41 -13.55 -20.30
CA SER A 381 -27.58 -14.21 -20.91
C SER A 381 -27.79 -15.64 -20.40
N ASN A 382 -26.74 -16.30 -19.90
CA ASN A 382 -26.84 -17.62 -19.27
C ASN A 382 -25.92 -17.70 -18.04
N LEU A 383 -26.51 -17.48 -16.86
CA LEU A 383 -25.81 -17.45 -15.58
C LEU A 383 -25.19 -18.80 -15.18
N THR A 384 -25.57 -19.90 -15.83
CA THR A 384 -24.96 -21.23 -15.60
C THR A 384 -23.60 -21.39 -16.29
N LEU A 385 -23.23 -20.45 -17.18
CA LEU A 385 -21.94 -20.47 -17.87
C LEU A 385 -20.78 -20.10 -16.94
N ARG A 386 -19.77 -20.97 -16.92
CA ARG A 386 -18.47 -20.75 -16.29
C ARG A 386 -17.49 -20.24 -17.32
N LEU A 387 -16.89 -19.09 -17.04
CA LEU A 387 -15.86 -18.50 -17.87
C LEU A 387 -14.49 -18.93 -17.34
N ILE A 388 -13.63 -19.39 -18.24
CA ILE A 388 -12.30 -19.88 -17.92
C ILE A 388 -11.30 -19.14 -18.79
N TYR A 389 -10.18 -18.74 -18.21
CA TYR A 389 -9.01 -18.28 -18.92
C TYR A 389 -7.93 -19.34 -18.84
N ALA A 390 -7.56 -19.92 -19.98
CA ALA A 390 -6.51 -20.92 -20.08
C ALA A 390 -5.21 -20.27 -20.57
N ASP A 391 -4.20 -20.25 -19.72
CA ASP A 391 -2.89 -19.65 -19.97
C ASP A 391 -1.91 -20.67 -20.55
N PHE A 392 -1.47 -20.43 -21.78
CA PHE A 392 -0.53 -21.26 -22.53
C PHE A 392 0.93 -20.79 -22.44
N SER A 393 1.24 -19.77 -21.64
CA SER A 393 2.59 -19.20 -21.54
C SER A 393 3.67 -20.19 -21.11
N TYR A 394 3.27 -21.28 -20.46
CA TYR A 394 4.16 -22.36 -20.02
C TYR A 394 3.78 -23.72 -20.60
N SER A 395 2.86 -23.74 -21.57
CA SER A 395 2.51 -24.97 -22.28
C SER A 395 3.62 -25.30 -23.29
N SER A 396 3.86 -26.59 -23.50
CA SER A 396 4.73 -27.03 -24.60
C SER A 396 4.06 -26.86 -25.97
N PHE A 397 2.73 -26.72 -25.99
CA PHE A 397 1.97 -26.35 -27.18
C PHE A 397 2.05 -24.83 -27.42
N ARG A 398 2.55 -24.45 -28.60
CA ARG A 398 2.69 -23.05 -28.98
C ARG A 398 1.39 -22.52 -29.59
N LEU A 399 0.61 -21.82 -28.76
CA LEU A 399 -0.60 -21.14 -29.21
C LEU A 399 -0.24 -19.96 -30.12
N GLN A 400 -0.72 -19.98 -31.37
CA GLN A 400 -0.41 -18.97 -32.39
C GLN A 400 -1.29 -17.72 -32.29
N ASP A 401 -2.54 -17.87 -31.83
CA ASP A 401 -3.50 -16.78 -31.67
C ASP A 401 -4.46 -17.08 -30.50
N MET A 402 -5.11 -16.04 -29.98
CA MET A 402 -6.14 -16.20 -28.95
C MET A 402 -7.33 -16.95 -29.54
N ILE A 403 -7.78 -18.00 -28.86
CA ILE A 403 -8.91 -18.83 -29.28
C ILE A 403 -9.94 -18.94 -28.16
N ILE A 404 -11.21 -19.10 -28.53
CA ILE A 404 -12.29 -19.41 -27.60
C ILE A 404 -12.77 -20.83 -27.86
N LEU A 405 -12.92 -21.60 -26.78
CA LEU A 405 -13.43 -22.96 -26.80
C LEU A 405 -14.76 -23.05 -26.03
N PRO A 406 -15.72 -23.90 -26.48
CA PRO A 406 -15.61 -24.76 -27.65
C PRO A 406 -15.68 -23.97 -28.97
N SER A 407 -14.96 -24.47 -29.98
CA SER A 407 -14.64 -23.76 -31.23
C SER A 407 -15.86 -23.27 -32.02
N ASN A 408 -17.01 -23.88 -31.78
CA ASN A 408 -18.25 -23.68 -32.54
C ASN A 408 -19.11 -22.52 -32.01
N GLU A 409 -18.66 -21.83 -30.96
CA GLU A 409 -19.46 -20.83 -30.26
C GLU A 409 -19.27 -19.39 -30.77
N ILE A 410 -18.26 -19.12 -31.60
CA ILE A 410 -17.98 -17.77 -32.10
C ILE A 410 -17.67 -17.84 -33.59
N ASP A 411 -18.59 -17.30 -34.39
CA ASP A 411 -18.33 -16.97 -35.78
C ASP A 411 -17.38 -15.76 -35.82
N TYR A 412 -16.22 -15.92 -36.45
CA TYR A 412 -15.18 -14.87 -36.51
C TYR A 412 -15.50 -13.78 -37.55
N SER A 413 -16.63 -13.88 -38.23
CA SER A 413 -17.11 -12.86 -39.16
C SER A 413 -18.18 -11.99 -38.50
N GLU A 414 -17.84 -10.74 -38.19
CA GLU A 414 -18.68 -9.61 -38.59
C GLU A 414 -17.98 -8.26 -38.37
N ASN A 415 -17.68 -7.62 -39.49
CA ASN A 415 -17.42 -6.20 -39.62
C ASN A 415 -18.73 -5.41 -39.44
N HIS A 416 -18.57 -4.18 -38.95
CA HIS A 416 -19.52 -3.07 -38.85
C HIS A 416 -20.87 -3.12 -39.59
N SER A 417 -21.86 -2.53 -38.90
CA SER A 417 -22.99 -1.71 -39.39
C SER A 417 -24.38 -2.35 -39.31
N LYS A 418 -25.25 -1.85 -38.42
CA LYS A 418 -26.52 -1.16 -38.77
C LYS A 418 -27.33 -0.77 -37.55
N GLN A 419 -27.90 0.43 -37.65
CA GLN A 419 -29.00 0.95 -36.83
C GLN A 419 -30.32 0.21 -37.13
N GLN A 420 -31.30 0.48 -36.26
CA GLN A 420 -32.77 0.26 -36.36
C GLN A 420 -33.27 -1.11 -35.83
N VAL A 421 -34.43 -1.27 -35.15
CA VAL A 421 -35.53 -0.39 -34.67
C VAL A 421 -36.43 -1.27 -33.74
N PHE A 422 -36.97 -0.65 -32.67
CA PHE A 422 -38.15 -0.96 -31.81
C PHE A 422 -38.65 -2.40 -31.51
N SER A 423 -38.96 -2.66 -30.23
CA SER A 423 -40.37 -2.84 -29.77
C SER A 423 -40.48 -2.99 -28.23
N GLN A 424 -41.55 -2.41 -27.70
CA GLN A 424 -42.02 -2.46 -26.31
C GLN A 424 -42.52 -3.88 -25.96
N ILE A 425 -42.12 -4.46 -24.82
CA ILE A 425 -42.96 -5.36 -24.02
C ILE A 425 -42.64 -5.18 -22.52
N SER A 426 -43.72 -5.02 -21.77
CA SER A 426 -43.98 -5.00 -20.32
C SER A 426 -42.95 -5.59 -19.35
N GLY A 427 -42.71 -4.87 -18.26
CA GLY A 427 -41.83 -5.30 -17.15
C GLY A 427 -42.50 -6.26 -16.13
N PRO A 428 -41.69 -6.94 -15.31
CA PRO A 428 -42.13 -7.64 -14.10
C PRO A 428 -41.91 -6.78 -12.83
N PRO A 429 -42.53 -7.15 -11.69
CA PRO A 429 -42.93 -6.20 -10.65
C PRO A 429 -41.80 -5.80 -9.71
N THR A 430 -42.02 -4.63 -9.11
CA THR A 430 -41.28 -4.03 -7.99
C THR A 430 -41.06 -5.01 -6.83
N PRO A 431 -39.84 -5.08 -6.25
CA PRO A 431 -39.67 -5.67 -4.93
C PRO A 431 -40.38 -4.80 -3.90
N ARG A 432 -41.27 -5.41 -3.11
CA ARG A 432 -41.87 -4.82 -1.92
C ARG A 432 -40.76 -4.37 -0.97
N PHE A 433 -40.72 -3.07 -0.67
CA PHE A 433 -39.97 -2.54 0.47
C PHE A 433 -40.54 -3.16 1.75
N LEU A 434 -39.67 -3.74 2.58
CA LEU A 434 -40.00 -3.99 3.98
C LEU A 434 -40.15 -2.63 4.69
N PRO A 435 -41.10 -2.48 5.62
CA PRO A 435 -41.29 -1.23 6.31
C PRO A 435 -40.05 -0.90 7.14
N VAL A 436 -39.59 0.33 7.03
CA VAL A 436 -38.76 0.97 8.06
C VAL A 436 -39.57 0.93 9.37
N PRO A 437 -39.03 0.46 10.50
CA PRO A 437 -39.68 0.70 11.78
C PRO A 437 -39.60 2.21 12.04
N SER A 438 -40.76 2.86 11.94
CA SER A 438 -40.98 4.18 12.52
C SER A 438 -41.03 4.05 14.04
N GLU A 439 -40.66 5.17 14.68
CA GLU A 439 -40.60 5.42 16.13
C GLU A 439 -39.25 5.11 16.78
N SER A 440 -38.48 6.19 16.91
CA SER A 440 -37.50 6.42 17.95
C SER A 440 -38.06 6.02 19.31
N VAL A 441 -37.78 4.78 19.73
CA VAL A 441 -37.75 4.44 21.15
C VAL A 441 -36.58 5.22 21.73
N LEU A 442 -36.87 6.18 22.61
CA LEU A 442 -35.88 6.83 23.46
C LEU A 442 -35.17 5.76 24.27
N VAL A 443 -34.04 5.26 23.76
CA VAL A 443 -33.11 4.44 24.54
C VAL A 443 -32.62 5.33 25.68
N PRO A 444 -32.66 4.88 26.95
CA PRO A 444 -32.22 5.68 28.08
C PRO A 444 -30.81 6.21 27.81
N ASN A 445 -30.53 7.45 28.18
CA ASN A 445 -29.19 8.04 28.18
C ASN A 445 -28.23 7.14 28.99
N ASP A 446 -27.66 6.11 28.37
CA ASP A 446 -26.59 5.33 28.96
C ASP A 446 -25.36 6.24 28.94
N LYS A 447 -25.09 6.88 30.08
CA LYS A 447 -23.97 7.81 30.27
C LYS A 447 -22.61 7.10 30.31
N THR A 448 -22.57 5.83 29.89
CA THR A 448 -21.36 5.01 29.86
C THR A 448 -20.60 5.27 28.57
N ILE A 449 -19.37 5.75 28.69
CA ILE A 449 -18.42 5.89 27.58
C ILE A 449 -17.74 4.53 27.36
N ASN A 450 -18.07 3.86 26.25
CA ASN A 450 -17.52 2.58 25.86
C ASN A 450 -16.30 2.79 24.93
N ILE A 451 -15.13 2.34 25.37
CA ILE A 451 -13.86 2.43 24.64
C ILE A 451 -13.35 1.02 24.35
N LEU A 452 -13.17 0.69 23.08
CA LEU A 452 -12.57 -0.59 22.66
C LEU A 452 -11.05 -0.43 22.51
N LEU A 453 -10.25 -1.28 23.16
CA LEU A 453 -8.81 -1.32 22.93
C LEU A 453 -8.48 -2.33 21.83
N LEU A 454 -7.65 -1.93 20.87
CA LEU A 454 -7.11 -2.80 19.83
C LEU A 454 -5.59 -2.62 19.79
N GLY A 455 -4.86 -3.68 19.47
CA GLY A 455 -3.40 -3.63 19.40
C GLY A 455 -2.79 -5.02 19.36
N GLU A 456 -1.55 -5.11 18.88
CA GLU A 456 -0.83 -6.38 18.80
C GLU A 456 -0.72 -7.10 20.14
N THR A 457 -0.44 -8.39 20.05
CA THR A 457 -0.04 -9.20 21.20
C THR A 457 1.16 -8.57 21.92
N GLY A 458 1.02 -8.36 23.25
CA GLY A 458 2.07 -7.79 24.08
C GLY A 458 2.38 -6.32 23.84
N VAL A 459 1.48 -5.55 23.21
CA VAL A 459 1.62 -4.08 23.04
C VAL A 459 1.40 -3.31 24.35
N GLY A 460 0.75 -3.92 25.35
CA GLY A 460 0.50 -3.32 26.67
C GLY A 460 -0.94 -2.87 26.93
N LYS A 461 -1.97 -3.47 26.28
CA LYS A 461 -3.39 -3.14 26.51
C LYS A 461 -3.81 -3.29 27.97
N SER A 462 -3.53 -4.44 28.58
CA SER A 462 -3.83 -4.70 29.99
C SER A 462 -2.98 -3.83 30.94
N THR A 463 -1.73 -3.53 30.55
CA THR A 463 -0.87 -2.57 31.27
C THR A 463 -1.47 -1.15 31.25
N PHE A 464 -2.03 -0.73 30.11
CA PHE A 464 -2.71 0.56 29.99
C PHE A 464 -3.96 0.64 30.88
N ILE A 465 -4.73 -0.44 30.98
CA ILE A 465 -5.91 -0.51 31.88
C ILE A 465 -5.47 -0.39 33.34
N ASN A 466 -4.41 -1.08 33.75
CA ASN A 466 -3.82 -0.93 35.09
C ASN A 466 -3.34 0.51 35.32
N ALA A 467 -2.63 1.12 34.36
CA ALA A 467 -2.17 2.50 34.46
C ALA A 467 -3.35 3.48 34.60
N PHE A 468 -4.44 3.25 33.88
CA PHE A 468 -5.67 4.04 33.98
C PHE A 468 -6.31 3.93 35.37
N ALA A 469 -6.33 2.74 35.97
CA ALA A 469 -6.82 2.53 37.34
C ALA A 469 -5.98 3.29 38.37
N ASN A 470 -4.65 3.26 38.24
CA ASN A 470 -3.74 3.99 39.13
C ASN A 470 -3.92 5.51 38.97
N TYR A 471 -4.01 6.00 37.73
CA TYR A 471 -4.22 7.42 37.44
C TYR A 471 -5.52 7.96 38.06
N LEU A 472 -6.59 7.16 38.09
CA LEU A 472 -7.86 7.57 38.70
C LEU A 472 -7.87 7.48 40.22
N THR A 473 -6.91 6.77 40.83
CA THR A 473 -6.91 6.51 42.27
C THR A 473 -6.00 7.46 43.04
N PHE A 474 -4.85 7.83 42.48
CA PHE A 474 -3.88 8.69 43.14
C PHE A 474 -4.00 10.14 42.65
N ASP A 475 -3.91 11.08 43.58
CA ASP A 475 -4.05 12.52 43.31
C ASP A 475 -2.79 13.12 42.67
N SER A 476 -1.63 12.49 42.88
CA SER A 476 -0.35 12.92 42.30
C SER A 476 0.55 11.75 41.91
N PHE A 477 1.54 12.03 41.05
CA PHE A 477 2.52 11.04 40.63
C PHE A 477 3.42 10.61 41.80
N GLU A 478 3.83 11.52 42.67
CA GLU A 478 4.64 11.25 43.87
C GLU A 478 3.89 10.34 44.86
N GLN A 479 2.57 10.54 44.99
CA GLN A 479 1.73 9.65 45.78
C GLN A 479 1.65 8.25 45.16
N ALA A 480 1.49 8.17 43.82
CA ALA A 480 1.48 6.90 43.11
C ALA A 480 2.82 6.16 43.21
N GLU A 481 3.95 6.87 43.13
CA GLU A 481 5.31 6.31 43.20
C GLU A 481 5.63 5.77 44.59
N SER A 482 5.12 6.41 45.65
CA SER A 482 5.32 5.98 47.04
C SER A 482 4.29 4.96 47.55
N SER A 483 3.26 4.64 46.74
CA SER A 483 2.19 3.70 47.09
C SER A 483 2.34 2.36 46.37
N GLU A 484 1.67 1.31 46.86
CA GLU A 484 1.58 0.05 46.11
C GLU A 484 0.70 0.22 44.85
N PRO A 485 1.15 -0.20 43.66
CA PRO A 485 0.36 -0.09 42.44
C PRO A 485 -0.92 -0.92 42.50
N ILE A 486 -2.01 -0.35 42.00
CA ILE A 486 -3.27 -1.06 41.81
C ILE A 486 -3.17 -1.92 40.55
N VAL A 487 -3.26 -3.24 40.72
CA VAL A 487 -3.14 -4.21 39.64
C VAL A 487 -4.45 -4.98 39.53
N ILE A 488 -5.31 -4.56 38.58
CA ILE A 488 -6.61 -5.19 38.33
C ILE A 488 -6.53 -6.29 37.26
N ILE A 489 -5.45 -6.30 36.46
CA ILE A 489 -5.13 -7.35 35.51
C ILE A 489 -3.68 -7.77 35.76
N PRO A 490 -3.37 -9.06 35.98
CA PRO A 490 -1.98 -9.48 36.10
C PRO A 490 -1.21 -9.17 34.81
N VAL A 491 0.04 -8.74 34.91
CA VAL A 491 0.90 -8.44 33.77
C VAL A 491 2.32 -8.94 33.99
N SER A 492 2.96 -9.40 32.91
CA SER A 492 4.36 -9.82 32.90
C SER A 492 5.03 -9.36 31.61
N PHE A 493 6.13 -8.64 31.70
CA PHE A 493 6.87 -8.14 30.53
C PHE A 493 8.37 -7.96 30.82
N VAL A 494 9.18 -8.00 29.77
CA VAL A 494 10.64 -7.76 29.86
C VAL A 494 10.91 -6.27 29.69
N MET A 495 11.75 -5.72 30.56
CA MET A 495 12.22 -4.34 30.51
C MET A 495 13.75 -4.31 30.52
N THR A 496 14.34 -3.50 29.66
CA THR A 496 15.79 -3.27 29.62
C THR A 496 16.13 -2.08 30.52
N VAL A 497 17.13 -2.21 31.39
CA VAL A 497 17.50 -1.18 32.37
C VAL A 497 19.00 -0.87 32.29
N GLY A 498 19.34 0.42 32.35
CA GLY A 498 20.72 0.92 32.37
C GLY A 498 21.47 0.87 31.03
N ASP A 499 22.67 1.43 31.01
CA ASP A 499 23.51 1.58 29.80
C ASP A 499 24.12 0.25 29.30
N ASN A 500 24.05 -0.80 30.14
CA ASN A 500 24.56 -2.14 29.83
C ASN A 500 23.51 -3.05 29.17
N PHE A 501 22.31 -2.53 28.89
CA PHE A 501 21.20 -3.28 28.30
C PHE A 501 20.77 -4.52 29.11
N GLU A 502 20.79 -4.45 30.44
CA GLU A 502 20.35 -5.58 31.27
C GLU A 502 18.84 -5.81 31.16
N GLU A 503 18.42 -7.03 30.82
CA GLU A 503 17.01 -7.41 30.75
C GLU A 503 16.48 -7.89 32.11
N ARG A 504 15.35 -7.33 32.55
CA ARG A 504 14.62 -7.76 33.75
C ARG A 504 13.18 -8.11 33.41
N ILE A 505 12.68 -9.20 33.99
CA ILE A 505 11.27 -9.57 33.88
C ILE A 505 10.51 -8.87 35.01
N VAL A 506 9.58 -7.99 34.65
CA VAL A 506 8.68 -7.30 35.55
C VAL A 506 7.37 -8.09 35.64
N LYS A 507 6.90 -8.39 36.85
CA LYS A 507 5.65 -9.12 37.12
C LYS A 507 4.81 -8.40 38.16
N PHE A 508 3.52 -8.26 37.88
CA PHE A 508 2.53 -7.67 38.79
C PHE A 508 1.25 -8.51 38.81
N GLY A 509 0.67 -8.71 40.01
CA GLY A 509 -0.55 -9.49 40.22
C GLY A 509 -0.30 -10.99 40.46
N GLU A 510 -1.28 -11.68 41.05
CA GLU A 510 -1.24 -13.13 41.29
C GLU A 510 -1.61 -13.89 39.99
N LEU A 511 -0.59 -14.44 39.31
CA LEU A 511 -0.74 -15.10 38.00
C LEU A 511 -1.61 -16.37 38.05
N ASP A 512 -1.72 -17.02 39.22
CA ASP A 512 -2.38 -18.32 39.38
C ASP A 512 -3.91 -18.24 39.55
N ARG A 513 -4.49 -17.03 39.60
CA ARG A 513 -5.93 -16.81 39.88
C ARG A 513 -6.76 -16.35 38.68
N PHE A 514 -6.16 -16.14 37.50
CA PHE A 514 -6.84 -15.54 36.36
C PHE A 514 -6.72 -16.39 35.09
N ASP A 515 -7.77 -17.16 34.79
CA ASP A 515 -7.83 -18.08 33.64
C ASP A 515 -7.87 -17.38 32.27
N ASN A 516 -7.98 -16.05 32.23
CA ASN A 516 -8.10 -15.27 30.98
C ASN A 516 -6.76 -14.75 30.44
N GLU A 517 -5.67 -14.82 31.20
CA GLU A 517 -4.34 -14.34 30.78
C GLU A 517 -3.37 -15.51 30.66
N ASN A 518 -2.83 -15.75 29.47
CA ASN A 518 -1.87 -16.83 29.21
C ASN A 518 -0.47 -16.27 28.93
N PHE A 519 0.41 -16.40 29.92
CA PHE A 519 1.81 -15.96 29.84
C PHE A 519 2.78 -17.09 29.45
N ASN A 520 2.30 -18.32 29.31
CA ASN A 520 3.15 -19.51 29.16
C ASN A 520 3.62 -19.75 27.72
N THR A 521 3.03 -19.05 26.74
CA THR A 521 3.28 -19.24 25.31
C THR A 521 3.72 -17.95 24.63
N LEU A 522 5.00 -17.89 24.25
CA LEU A 522 5.59 -16.74 23.57
C LEU A 522 4.91 -16.45 22.23
N GLY A 523 4.45 -15.21 22.06
CA GLY A 523 3.85 -14.71 20.82
C GLY A 523 2.37 -15.05 20.60
N GLN A 524 1.74 -15.82 21.49
CA GLN A 524 0.28 -15.92 21.52
C GLN A 524 -0.33 -14.71 22.22
N SER A 525 -1.56 -14.34 21.85
CA SER A 525 -2.34 -13.35 22.59
C SER A 525 -2.29 -13.68 24.08
N ILE A 526 -2.00 -12.68 24.91
CA ILE A 526 -1.91 -12.85 26.36
C ILE A 526 -3.34 -12.91 26.93
N THR A 527 -4.16 -11.91 26.62
CA THR A 527 -5.61 -11.91 26.89
C THR A 527 -6.32 -12.89 25.95
N GLN A 528 -7.05 -13.87 26.49
CA GLN A 528 -7.73 -14.92 25.71
C GLN A 528 -9.14 -14.53 25.25
N HIS A 529 -9.91 -13.85 26.10
CA HIS A 529 -11.26 -13.38 25.79
C HIS A 529 -11.44 -11.90 26.12
N CYS A 530 -12.32 -11.24 25.35
CA CYS A 530 -12.70 -9.85 25.59
C CYS A 530 -13.30 -9.68 26.98
N LYS A 531 -12.92 -8.59 27.67
CA LYS A 531 -13.41 -8.29 29.02
C LYS A 531 -13.55 -6.79 29.24
N SER A 532 -14.65 -6.39 29.87
CA SER A 532 -14.97 -4.99 30.17
C SER A 532 -14.54 -4.62 31.58
N TYR A 533 -13.84 -3.51 31.71
CA TYR A 533 -13.47 -2.87 32.98
C TYR A 533 -14.17 -1.52 33.08
N THR A 534 -14.95 -1.31 34.15
CA THR A 534 -15.76 -0.09 34.30
C THR A 534 -15.21 0.77 35.43
N PHE A 535 -15.00 2.05 35.14
CA PHE A 535 -14.48 3.06 36.05
C PHE A 535 -15.52 4.17 36.25
N ASP A 536 -15.74 4.58 37.50
CA ASP A 536 -16.61 5.71 37.82
C ASP A 536 -15.81 7.02 37.78
N LEU A 537 -16.17 7.96 36.91
CA LEU A 537 -15.58 9.29 36.88
C LEU A 537 -16.35 10.19 37.86
N LYS A 538 -15.73 10.51 39.00
CA LYS A 538 -16.28 11.53 39.91
C LYS A 538 -15.85 12.93 39.43
N ARG A 539 -16.81 13.82 39.18
CA ARG A 539 -16.56 15.24 38.96
C ARG A 539 -17.54 16.04 39.81
N ASN A 540 -17.10 16.43 41.01
CA ASN A 540 -17.85 17.17 42.03
C ASN A 540 -19.14 16.49 42.55
N GLU A 541 -19.61 16.93 43.72
CA GLU A 541 -20.71 16.28 44.46
C GLU A 541 -22.08 16.38 43.76
N ASP A 542 -22.23 17.31 42.80
CA ASP A 542 -23.51 17.63 42.14
C ASP A 542 -23.64 17.14 40.68
N ASP A 543 -22.63 16.51 40.08
CA ASP A 543 -22.73 16.03 38.69
C ASP A 543 -22.93 14.51 38.60
N ASN A 544 -23.86 14.11 37.72
CA ASN A 544 -24.25 12.72 37.51
C ASN A 544 -23.03 11.85 37.15
N ARG A 545 -22.74 10.82 37.96
CA ARG A 545 -21.63 9.86 37.77
C ARG A 545 -21.58 9.33 36.34
N ARG A 546 -20.62 9.79 35.54
CA ARG A 546 -20.33 9.22 34.21
C ARG A 546 -19.45 8.00 34.39
N LYS A 547 -19.75 6.94 33.63
CA LYS A 547 -18.97 5.69 33.66
C LYS A 547 -18.11 5.60 32.43
N VAL A 548 -16.89 5.09 32.56
CA VAL A 548 -16.04 4.70 31.43
C VAL A 548 -15.90 3.20 31.46
N ARG A 549 -16.29 2.53 30.38
CA ARG A 549 -16.07 1.11 30.16
C ARG A 549 -14.94 0.94 29.15
N ILE A 550 -13.82 0.38 29.59
CA ILE A 550 -12.73 -0.01 28.70
C ILE A 550 -12.87 -1.51 28.40
N ILE A 551 -12.97 -1.85 27.12
CA ILE A 551 -13.08 -3.22 26.63
C ILE A 551 -11.69 -3.67 26.22
N ASP A 552 -11.10 -4.56 27.01
CA ASP A 552 -9.85 -5.25 26.66
C ASP A 552 -10.15 -6.37 25.67
N THR A 553 -9.23 -6.58 24.72
CA THR A 553 -9.39 -7.57 23.65
C THR A 553 -8.16 -8.45 23.55
N PRO A 554 -8.29 -9.66 22.97
CA PRO A 554 -7.14 -10.38 22.46
C PRO A 554 -6.32 -9.50 21.50
N GLY A 555 -5.01 -9.74 21.44
CA GLY A 555 -4.15 -9.13 20.44
C GLY A 555 -4.31 -9.79 19.08
N PHE A 556 -3.82 -9.12 18.05
CA PHE A 556 -3.64 -9.69 16.71
C PHE A 556 -2.15 -9.88 16.41
N GLY A 557 -1.84 -10.76 15.47
CA GLY A 557 -0.48 -11.26 15.25
C GLY A 557 -0.14 -12.43 16.16
N ASP A 558 -1.12 -13.31 16.41
CA ASP A 558 -0.93 -14.53 17.19
C ASP A 558 -0.01 -15.52 16.44
N THR A 559 0.98 -16.09 17.13
CA THR A 559 1.89 -17.09 16.55
C THR A 559 1.21 -18.39 16.13
N ARG A 560 -0.06 -18.60 16.49
CA ARG A 560 -0.91 -19.69 16.00
C ARG A 560 -1.40 -19.47 14.55
N GLY A 561 -1.19 -18.30 13.97
CA GLY A 561 -1.46 -17.99 12.57
C GLY A 561 -2.76 -17.24 12.31
N LEU A 562 -3.02 -16.93 11.04
CA LEU A 562 -4.12 -16.05 10.59
C LEU A 562 -5.51 -16.56 10.99
N ASP A 563 -5.72 -17.88 10.99
CA ASP A 563 -7.01 -18.48 11.38
C ASP A 563 -7.38 -18.17 12.84
N GLN A 564 -6.38 -18.03 13.72
CA GLN A 564 -6.60 -17.64 15.12
C GLN A 564 -6.91 -16.14 15.25
N ASP A 565 -6.29 -15.30 14.42
CA ASP A 565 -6.59 -13.88 14.38
C ASP A 565 -8.03 -13.62 13.87
N ASP A 566 -8.51 -14.43 12.89
CA ASP A 566 -9.90 -14.39 12.44
C ASP A 566 -10.88 -14.79 13.56
N GLN A 567 -10.55 -15.82 14.34
CA GLN A 567 -11.34 -16.20 15.53
C GLN A 567 -11.35 -15.12 16.60
N ASN A 568 -10.20 -14.49 16.86
CA ASN A 568 -10.08 -13.39 17.80
C ASN A 568 -10.94 -12.20 17.33
N MET A 569 -10.95 -11.90 16.04
CA MET A 569 -11.79 -10.85 15.46
C MET A 569 -13.27 -11.16 15.57
N GLU A 570 -13.68 -12.40 15.28
CA GLU A 570 -15.06 -12.85 15.45
C GLU A 570 -15.50 -12.74 16.93
N HIS A 571 -14.64 -13.11 17.87
CA HIS A 571 -14.91 -12.93 19.31
C HIS A 571 -15.08 -11.47 19.70
N ILE A 572 -14.24 -10.57 19.16
CA ILE A 572 -14.37 -9.12 19.39
C ILE A 572 -15.69 -8.62 18.84
N LEU A 573 -16.06 -8.99 17.61
CA LEU A 573 -17.32 -8.60 16.96
C LEU A 573 -18.55 -9.09 17.73
N GLN A 574 -18.53 -10.34 18.19
CA GLN A 574 -19.58 -10.91 19.04
C GLN A 574 -19.69 -10.17 20.37
N TYR A 575 -18.56 -9.82 20.98
CA TYR A 575 -18.54 -9.10 22.25
C TYR A 575 -19.11 -7.68 22.14
N ILE A 576 -18.70 -6.91 21.12
CA ILE A 576 -19.18 -5.53 20.94
C ILE A 576 -20.67 -5.49 20.55
N ASN A 577 -21.21 -6.56 19.95
CA ASN A 577 -22.63 -6.67 19.65
C ASN A 577 -23.51 -6.70 20.91
N ASN A 578 -22.94 -7.05 22.07
CA ASN A 578 -23.61 -7.01 23.37
C ASN A 578 -23.49 -5.64 24.07
N VAL A 579 -22.88 -4.64 23.41
CA VAL A 579 -22.74 -3.28 23.92
C VAL A 579 -23.63 -2.35 23.11
N THR A 580 -24.34 -1.42 23.76
CA THR A 580 -25.31 -0.55 23.08
C THR A 580 -24.69 0.39 22.04
N HIS A 581 -23.45 0.81 22.26
CA HIS A 581 -22.72 1.73 21.40
C HIS A 581 -21.22 1.71 21.74
N LEU A 582 -20.37 2.12 20.80
CA LEU A 582 -18.95 2.43 21.05
C LEU A 582 -18.75 3.94 20.88
N ASN A 583 -18.04 4.56 21.82
CA ASN A 583 -17.70 5.97 21.75
C ASN A 583 -16.31 6.18 21.13
N ALA A 584 -15.39 5.25 21.38
CA ALA A 584 -14.03 5.31 20.84
C ALA A 584 -13.45 3.92 20.60
N ILE A 585 -12.56 3.85 19.61
CA ILE A 585 -11.66 2.71 19.38
C ILE A 585 -10.25 3.24 19.55
N CYS A 586 -9.49 2.65 20.47
CA CYS A 586 -8.14 3.06 20.80
C CYS A 586 -7.15 2.01 20.28
N PHE A 587 -6.32 2.40 19.32
CA PHE A 587 -5.25 1.55 18.81
C PHE A 587 -3.96 1.80 19.60
N LEU A 588 -3.48 0.79 20.31
CA LEU A 588 -2.20 0.83 20.99
C LEU A 588 -1.11 0.33 20.04
N LEU A 589 0.02 1.03 20.03
CA LEU A 589 1.20 0.73 19.22
C LEU A 589 2.44 0.78 20.11
N LYS A 590 3.40 -0.13 19.86
CA LYS A 590 4.70 -0.11 20.55
C LYS A 590 5.52 1.09 20.02
N PRO A 591 6.04 1.97 20.90
CA PRO A 591 6.82 3.13 20.48
C PRO A 591 8.14 2.75 19.78
N ASN A 592 8.62 1.52 20.02
CA ASN A 592 9.90 1.02 19.52
C ASN A 592 9.77 0.30 18.17
N THR A 593 8.56 0.19 17.63
CA THR A 593 8.33 -0.50 16.37
C THR A 593 8.56 0.47 15.21
N SER A 594 9.58 0.19 14.40
CA SER A 594 9.96 1.04 13.26
C SER A 594 8.95 1.04 12.10
N ARG A 595 7.91 0.18 12.14
CA ARG A 595 6.86 0.05 11.11
C ARG A 595 5.54 -0.41 11.73
N LEU A 596 4.41 0.04 11.20
CA LEU A 596 3.11 -0.59 11.47
C LEU A 596 3.13 -2.02 10.88
N HIS A 597 2.80 -3.01 11.69
CA HIS A 597 2.78 -4.41 11.28
C HIS A 597 1.61 -4.69 10.33
N THR A 598 1.72 -5.72 9.49
CA THR A 598 0.76 -6.04 8.42
C THR A 598 -0.67 -6.29 8.92
N PHE A 599 -0.86 -6.62 10.20
CA PHE A 599 -2.18 -6.87 10.80
C PHE A 599 -3.07 -5.62 10.93
N PHE A 600 -2.49 -4.42 10.79
CA PHE A 600 -3.22 -3.14 10.83
C PHE A 600 -3.55 -2.55 9.45
N ARG A 601 -3.22 -3.25 8.34
CA ARG A 601 -3.30 -2.71 6.97
C ARG A 601 -4.58 -3.06 6.23
#